data_AF-A0A945DWM8-F1
#
_entry.id   AF-A0A945DWM8-F1
#
_cell.length_a   1.000
_cell.length_b   1.000
_cell.length_c   1.000
_cell.angle_alpha   90.00
_cell.angle_beta   90.00
_cell.angle_gamma   90.00
#
_symmetry.space_group_name_H-M   'P 1'
#
loop_
_entity.id
_entity.type
_entity.pdbx_description
1 polymer ?
#
loop_
_entity_poly.entity_id
_entity_poly.type
_entity_poly.pdbx_seq_one_letter_code
_entity_poly.pdbx_strand_id
1 'polypeptide(L)'
;MSNVFVSMMQALLKEPRGLERFVHRYTTHMQTTLSRARLLQVIDSKQAILTPEMARHIARWQPTENSNPQSALPLRNSGDWLAEVQVLRDYAEARHEHVWADLQTSFKLGEPAILQVGNVPGLLDVEVEGLSLPKAGGDWGARFFTRLPMRLSLRLANGWRLAGWGNNTGPGDDGRFILDEDTMLRPQLVFEPAHRPMFQSIELEQGDRLRLVFFGIVGRTHHVEASADLADWQRLKTIAVPGNKSQSIAIPLGDEPGRRFFRIISDPD
;
A
#
# COMPACT_ATOMS: atom_id res chain seq x y z
N MET A 1 -19.79 29.00 -23.14
CA MET A 1 -19.15 28.96 -21.80
C MET A 1 -18.16 27.83 -21.79
N SER A 2 -16.85 28.09 -21.73
CA SER A 2 -15.91 27.00 -21.44
C SER A 2 -16.22 26.49 -20.04
N ASN A 3 -16.32 25.18 -19.89
CA ASN A 3 -16.55 24.57 -18.59
C ASN A 3 -15.36 24.91 -17.69
N VAL A 4 -15.60 25.65 -16.60
CA VAL A 4 -14.56 26.15 -15.67
C VAL A 4 -13.62 25.03 -15.22
N PHE A 5 -14.16 23.82 -15.04
CA PHE A 5 -13.39 22.62 -14.73
C PHE A 5 -12.37 22.26 -15.82
N VAL A 6 -12.77 22.30 -17.09
CA VAL A 6 -11.88 21.98 -18.22
C VAL A 6 -10.75 23.01 -18.31
N SER A 7 -11.06 24.31 -18.16
CA SER A 7 -10.02 25.34 -18.13
C SER A 7 -9.07 25.21 -16.94
N MET A 8 -9.58 24.81 -15.77
CA MET A 8 -8.76 24.58 -14.59
C MET A 8 -7.82 23.38 -14.79
N MET A 9 -8.33 22.27 -15.33
CA MET A 9 -7.50 21.09 -15.66
C MET A 9 -6.43 21.44 -16.70
N GLN A 10 -6.78 22.18 -17.74
CA GLN A 10 -5.82 22.65 -18.73
C GLN A 10 -4.74 23.56 -18.12
N ALA A 11 -5.10 24.42 -17.17
CA ALA A 11 -4.13 25.25 -16.45
C ALA A 11 -3.20 24.41 -15.58
N LEU A 12 -3.73 23.42 -14.84
CA LEU A 12 -2.94 22.51 -14.02
C LEU A 12 -1.94 21.69 -14.84
N LEU A 13 -2.34 21.22 -16.03
CA LEU A 13 -1.46 20.45 -16.92
C LEU A 13 -0.36 21.29 -17.60
N LYS A 14 -0.47 22.62 -17.56
CA LYS A 14 0.60 23.52 -18.04
C LYS A 14 1.66 23.79 -16.98
N GLU A 15 1.36 23.54 -15.71
CA GLU A 15 2.32 23.72 -14.62
C GLU A 15 3.09 22.41 -14.41
N PRO A 16 4.45 22.43 -14.33
CA PRO A 16 5.26 21.22 -14.24
C PRO A 16 4.85 20.26 -13.11
N ARG A 17 4.64 20.75 -11.87
CA ARG A 17 4.23 19.88 -10.75
C ARG A 17 2.83 19.30 -10.96
N GLY A 18 1.92 20.06 -11.56
CA GLY A 18 0.58 19.64 -11.91
C GLY A 18 0.57 18.52 -12.93
N LEU A 19 1.40 18.63 -13.98
CA LEU A 19 1.60 17.58 -14.98
C LEU A 19 2.24 16.33 -14.35
N GLU A 20 3.35 16.48 -13.62
CA GLU A 20 4.03 15.39 -12.92
C GLU A 20 3.04 14.61 -12.04
N ARG A 21 2.32 15.31 -11.17
CA ARG A 21 1.37 14.72 -10.24
C ARG A 21 0.19 14.08 -10.95
N PHE A 22 -0.30 14.68 -12.03
CA PHE A 22 -1.36 14.09 -12.84
C PHE A 22 -0.91 12.75 -13.44
N VAL A 23 0.23 12.73 -14.13
CA VAL A 23 0.75 11.54 -14.81
C VAL A 23 0.98 10.41 -13.80
N HIS A 24 1.71 10.66 -12.71
CA HIS A 24 2.02 9.64 -11.71
C HIS A 24 0.77 9.09 -11.02
N ARG A 25 -0.19 9.95 -10.69
CA ARG A 25 -1.43 9.48 -10.06
C ARG A 25 -2.29 8.69 -11.04
N TYR A 26 -2.36 9.13 -12.29
CA TYR A 26 -3.09 8.42 -13.34
C TYR A 26 -2.51 7.01 -13.54
N THR A 27 -1.19 6.90 -13.75
CA THR A 27 -0.52 5.59 -13.94
C THR A 27 -0.62 4.70 -12.70
N THR A 28 -0.57 5.27 -11.50
CA THR A 28 -0.79 4.51 -10.26
C THR A 28 -2.20 3.95 -10.19
N HIS A 29 -3.23 4.76 -10.51
CA HIS A 29 -4.61 4.28 -10.58
C HIS A 29 -4.81 3.20 -11.65
N MET A 30 -4.18 3.34 -12.81
CA MET A 30 -4.20 2.33 -13.89
C MET A 30 -3.63 0.98 -13.46
N GLN A 31 -2.80 0.93 -12.42
CA GLN A 31 -2.20 -0.30 -11.90
C GLN A 31 -2.86 -0.79 -10.61
N THR A 32 -3.77 0.00 -10.03
CA THR A 32 -4.46 -0.29 -8.76
C THR A 32 -5.97 -0.31 -8.94
N THR A 33 -6.65 0.82 -8.70
CA THR A 33 -8.12 0.93 -8.68
C THR A 33 -8.77 0.81 -10.06
N LEU A 34 -8.02 1.09 -11.12
CA LEU A 34 -8.43 0.99 -12.53
C LEU A 34 -7.57 -0.03 -13.28
N SER A 35 -7.01 -1.02 -12.59
CA SER A 35 -6.28 -2.12 -13.24
C SER A 35 -7.17 -2.94 -14.15
N ARG A 36 -6.60 -3.46 -15.24
CA ARG A 36 -7.31 -4.34 -16.19
C ARG A 36 -8.03 -5.47 -15.46
N ALA A 37 -7.32 -6.15 -14.57
CA ALA A 37 -7.87 -7.24 -13.77
C ALA A 37 -9.09 -6.79 -12.93
N ARG A 38 -9.01 -5.63 -12.28
CA ARG A 38 -10.13 -5.10 -11.49
C ARG A 38 -11.32 -4.69 -12.34
N LEU A 39 -11.08 -4.07 -13.50
CA LEU A 39 -12.16 -3.69 -14.43
C LEU A 39 -12.90 -4.94 -14.93
N LEU A 40 -12.16 -5.96 -15.39
CA LEU A 40 -12.75 -7.23 -15.82
C LEU A 40 -13.53 -7.91 -14.68
N GLN A 41 -12.96 -7.96 -13.47
CA GLN A 41 -13.66 -8.51 -12.30
C GLN A 41 -14.97 -7.78 -12.00
N VAL A 42 -14.99 -6.45 -12.11
CA VAL A 42 -16.22 -5.66 -11.92
C VAL A 42 -17.24 -5.97 -13.01
N ILE A 43 -16.83 -6.06 -14.28
CA ILE A 43 -17.70 -6.42 -15.40
C ILE A 43 -18.33 -7.80 -15.17
N ASP A 44 -17.52 -8.79 -14.83
CA ASP A 44 -17.97 -10.17 -14.62
C ASP A 44 -18.92 -10.27 -13.42
N SER A 45 -18.60 -9.58 -12.32
CA SER A 45 -19.48 -9.51 -11.15
C SER A 45 -20.84 -8.87 -11.49
N LYS A 46 -20.85 -7.78 -12.26
CA LYS A 46 -22.10 -7.12 -12.67
C LYS A 46 -22.89 -7.98 -13.65
N GLN A 47 -22.24 -8.64 -14.61
CA GLN A 47 -22.91 -9.59 -15.49
C GLN A 47 -23.59 -10.69 -14.67
N ALA A 48 -22.89 -11.32 -13.72
CA ALA A 48 -23.44 -12.40 -12.91
C ALA A 48 -24.68 -11.96 -12.12
N ILE A 49 -24.64 -10.78 -11.50
CA ILE A 49 -25.77 -10.22 -10.74
C ILE A 49 -26.98 -9.92 -11.63
N LEU A 50 -26.74 -9.37 -12.82
CA LEU A 50 -27.82 -8.89 -13.70
C LEU A 50 -28.41 -9.99 -14.58
N THR A 51 -27.66 -11.07 -14.87
CA THR A 51 -28.06 -12.17 -15.76
C THR A 51 -29.51 -12.65 -15.55
N PRO A 52 -29.96 -13.00 -14.32
CA PRO A 52 -31.32 -13.52 -14.13
C PRO A 52 -32.41 -12.48 -14.47
N GLU A 53 -32.16 -11.19 -14.21
CA GLU A 53 -33.12 -10.12 -14.50
C GLU A 53 -33.12 -9.72 -15.98
N MET A 54 -31.96 -9.82 -16.64
CA MET A 54 -31.83 -9.41 -18.04
C MET A 54 -32.70 -10.24 -18.98
N ALA A 55 -32.82 -11.56 -18.75
CA ALA A 55 -33.70 -12.40 -19.55
C ALA A 55 -35.16 -11.91 -19.49
N ARG A 56 -35.66 -11.60 -18.28
CA ARG A 56 -37.01 -11.07 -18.07
C ARG A 56 -37.16 -9.66 -18.66
N HIS A 57 -36.15 -8.81 -18.50
CA HIS A 57 -36.15 -7.45 -19.00
C HIS A 57 -36.23 -7.42 -20.54
N ILE A 58 -35.42 -8.23 -21.21
CA ILE A 58 -35.41 -8.36 -22.67
C ILE A 58 -36.74 -8.89 -23.17
N ALA A 59 -37.28 -9.96 -22.57
CA ALA A 59 -38.57 -10.51 -22.98
C ALA A 59 -39.71 -9.48 -22.90
N ARG A 60 -39.65 -8.59 -21.90
CA ARG A 60 -40.67 -7.55 -21.69
C ARG A 60 -40.52 -6.34 -22.61
N TRP A 61 -39.29 -5.94 -22.92
CA TRP A 61 -38.99 -4.65 -23.56
C TRP A 61 -38.35 -4.76 -24.95
N GLN A 62 -38.19 -5.97 -25.49
CA GLN A 62 -37.67 -6.16 -26.84
C GLN A 62 -38.51 -5.42 -27.88
N PRO A 63 -37.88 -4.85 -28.92
CA PRO A 63 -38.58 -4.18 -30.01
C PRO A 63 -39.55 -5.13 -30.72
N THR A 64 -40.74 -4.61 -31.03
CA THR A 64 -41.76 -5.23 -31.89
C THR A 64 -41.85 -4.45 -33.20
N GLU A 65 -42.61 -4.96 -34.17
CA GLU A 65 -42.85 -4.28 -35.46
C GLU A 65 -43.43 -2.85 -35.30
N ASN A 66 -44.12 -2.59 -34.20
CA ASN A 66 -44.73 -1.31 -33.88
C ASN A 66 -43.87 -0.44 -32.94
N SER A 67 -42.68 -0.89 -32.56
CA SER A 67 -41.81 -0.14 -31.66
C SER A 67 -41.18 1.06 -32.37
N ASN A 68 -41.17 2.22 -31.72
CA ASN A 68 -40.46 3.39 -32.22
C ASN A 68 -38.95 3.09 -32.30
N PRO A 69 -38.31 3.19 -33.48
CA PRO A 69 -36.88 2.95 -33.65
C PRO A 69 -35.98 3.80 -32.75
N GLN A 70 -36.43 4.97 -32.32
CA GLN A 70 -35.68 5.89 -31.44
C GLN A 70 -35.81 5.54 -29.95
N SER A 71 -36.72 4.64 -29.57
CA SER A 71 -37.02 4.33 -28.16
C SER A 71 -36.89 2.85 -27.81
N ALA A 72 -36.70 1.97 -28.80
CA ALA A 72 -36.48 0.56 -28.56
C ALA A 72 -35.03 0.30 -28.10
N LEU A 73 -34.88 -0.47 -27.01
CA LEU A 73 -33.59 -1.06 -26.68
C LEU A 73 -33.20 -2.01 -27.83
N PRO A 74 -31.96 -1.95 -28.36
CA PRO A 74 -31.56 -2.79 -29.49
C PRO A 74 -31.39 -4.28 -29.13
N LEU A 75 -31.68 -4.67 -27.89
CA LEU A 75 -31.51 -6.02 -27.36
C LEU A 75 -32.75 -6.87 -27.64
N ARG A 76 -32.61 -7.93 -28.43
CA ARG A 76 -33.69 -8.86 -28.80
C ARG A 76 -33.60 -10.18 -28.03
N ASN A 77 -32.41 -10.55 -27.58
CA ASN A 77 -32.18 -11.78 -26.84
C ASN A 77 -30.98 -11.64 -25.88
N SER A 78 -30.80 -12.62 -24.99
CA SER A 78 -29.68 -12.62 -24.02
C SER A 78 -28.30 -12.61 -24.69
N GLY A 79 -28.17 -13.16 -25.91
CA GLY A 79 -26.94 -13.12 -26.69
C GLY A 79 -26.56 -11.69 -27.11
N ASP A 80 -27.53 -10.87 -27.53
CA ASP A 80 -27.28 -9.46 -27.86
C ASP A 80 -26.75 -8.70 -26.64
N TRP A 81 -27.32 -8.96 -25.46
CA TRP A 81 -26.83 -8.36 -24.21
C TRP A 81 -25.41 -8.85 -23.87
N LEU A 82 -25.13 -10.14 -24.00
CA LEU A 82 -23.79 -10.67 -23.77
C LEU A 82 -22.76 -10.10 -24.76
N ALA A 83 -23.16 -9.78 -25.99
CA ALA A 83 -22.30 -9.08 -26.94
C ALA A 83 -21.95 -7.66 -26.47
N GLU A 84 -22.90 -6.90 -25.92
CA GLU A 84 -22.62 -5.59 -25.30
C GLU A 84 -21.70 -5.72 -24.07
N VAL A 85 -21.87 -6.76 -23.26
CA VAL A 85 -20.95 -7.03 -22.14
C VAL A 85 -19.55 -7.36 -22.68
N GLN A 86 -19.45 -8.06 -23.80
CA GLN A 86 -18.17 -8.35 -24.44
C GLN A 86 -17.47 -7.07 -24.91
N VAL A 87 -18.20 -6.08 -25.47
CA VAL A 87 -17.64 -4.76 -25.82
C VAL A 87 -16.98 -4.08 -24.62
N LEU A 88 -17.58 -4.20 -23.42
CA LEU A 88 -16.97 -3.66 -22.19
C LEU A 88 -15.68 -4.39 -21.81
N ARG A 89 -15.61 -5.72 -22.02
CA ARG A 89 -14.39 -6.49 -21.80
C ARG A 89 -13.31 -6.06 -22.79
N ASP A 90 -13.62 -6.03 -24.08
CA ASP A 90 -12.70 -5.64 -25.14
C ASP A 90 -12.12 -4.23 -24.87
N TYR A 91 -12.97 -3.30 -24.43
CA TYR A 91 -12.53 -1.98 -23.96
C TYR A 91 -11.57 -2.09 -22.76
N ALA A 92 -11.91 -2.85 -21.72
CA ALA A 92 -11.06 -3.01 -20.55
C ALA A 92 -9.71 -3.68 -20.86
N GLU A 93 -9.66 -4.53 -21.87
CA GLU A 93 -8.42 -5.15 -22.35
C GLU A 93 -7.54 -4.18 -23.15
N ALA A 94 -8.14 -3.45 -24.08
CA ALA A 94 -7.41 -2.55 -24.98
C ALA A 94 -7.01 -1.22 -24.30
N ARG A 95 -7.81 -0.73 -23.35
CA ARG A 95 -7.65 0.61 -22.75
C ARG A 95 -6.27 0.85 -22.18
N HIS A 96 -5.69 -0.12 -21.47
CA HIS A 96 -4.44 0.10 -20.75
C HIS A 96 -3.32 0.53 -21.69
N GLU A 97 -3.00 -0.27 -22.70
CA GLU A 97 -1.94 0.06 -23.65
C GLU A 97 -2.22 1.35 -24.43
N HIS A 98 -3.47 1.57 -24.85
CA HIS A 98 -3.86 2.81 -25.53
C HIS A 98 -3.63 4.06 -24.67
N VAL A 99 -3.99 4.00 -23.39
CA VAL A 99 -3.81 5.13 -22.47
C VAL A 99 -2.34 5.36 -22.15
N TRP A 100 -1.54 4.30 -21.99
CA TRP A 100 -0.09 4.45 -21.83
C TRP A 100 0.53 5.15 -23.04
N ALA A 101 0.20 4.70 -24.25
CA ALA A 101 0.68 5.31 -25.49
C ALA A 101 0.21 6.76 -25.67
N ASP A 102 -1.04 7.06 -25.34
CA ASP A 102 -1.59 8.42 -25.40
C ASP A 102 -0.89 9.34 -24.39
N LEU A 103 -0.75 8.94 -23.13
CA LEU A 103 -0.02 9.72 -22.12
C LEU A 103 1.41 10.02 -22.57
N GLN A 104 2.12 9.01 -23.08
CA GLN A 104 3.49 9.16 -23.56
C GLN A 104 3.58 10.16 -24.72
N THR A 105 2.70 10.02 -25.71
CA THR A 105 2.70 10.86 -26.92
C THR A 105 2.24 12.28 -26.62
N SER A 106 1.12 12.42 -25.93
CA SER A 106 0.46 13.69 -25.64
C SER A 106 1.32 14.59 -24.74
N PHE A 107 2.07 14.00 -23.79
CA PHE A 107 2.92 14.74 -22.86
C PHE A 107 4.43 14.60 -23.13
N LYS A 108 4.81 13.90 -24.22
CA LYS A 108 6.21 13.68 -24.64
C LYS A 108 7.07 13.08 -23.51
N LEU A 109 6.53 12.07 -22.84
CA LEU A 109 7.13 11.45 -21.67
C LEU A 109 8.28 10.50 -22.08
N GLY A 110 9.19 10.20 -21.14
CA GLY A 110 10.20 9.18 -21.35
C GLY A 110 9.62 7.78 -21.49
N GLU A 111 10.45 6.80 -21.87
CA GLU A 111 10.01 5.40 -21.87
C GLU A 111 9.61 4.95 -20.46
N PRO A 112 8.61 4.07 -20.31
CA PRO A 112 8.26 3.55 -19.00
C PRO A 112 9.35 2.64 -18.41
N ALA A 113 9.56 2.76 -17.10
CA ALA A 113 10.41 1.88 -16.29
C ALA A 113 9.66 1.38 -15.06
N ILE A 114 10.16 0.31 -14.46
CA ILE A 114 9.61 -0.30 -13.25
C ILE A 114 10.35 0.26 -12.03
N LEU A 115 9.59 0.85 -11.10
CA LEU A 115 10.06 1.13 -9.75
C LEU A 115 9.62 0.00 -8.83
N GLN A 116 10.58 -0.64 -8.17
CA GLN A 116 10.35 -1.61 -7.10
C GLN A 116 10.91 -1.07 -5.78
N VAL A 117 10.25 -1.42 -4.68
CA VAL A 117 10.71 -1.13 -3.33
C VAL A 117 10.65 -2.41 -2.52
N GLY A 118 11.82 -2.86 -2.07
CA GLY A 118 12.00 -4.09 -1.33
C GLY A 118 11.29 -4.06 0.01
N ASN A 119 10.64 -5.18 0.35
CA ASN A 119 9.95 -5.31 1.61
C ASN A 119 10.89 -5.63 2.76
N VAL A 120 10.87 -4.75 3.76
CA VAL A 120 11.72 -4.81 4.95
C VAL A 120 10.87 -4.70 6.21
N PRO A 121 11.30 -5.29 7.34
CA PRO A 121 10.59 -5.17 8.60
C PRO A 121 10.31 -3.71 8.96
N GLY A 122 9.08 -3.43 9.40
CA GLY A 122 8.64 -2.08 9.76
C GLY A 122 8.08 -1.24 8.60
N LEU A 123 8.20 -1.67 7.34
CA LEU A 123 7.56 -1.02 6.21
C LEU A 123 6.10 -1.47 6.08
N LEU A 124 5.15 -0.52 6.13
CA LEU A 124 3.72 -0.79 6.01
C LEU A 124 3.14 -0.45 4.63
N ASP A 125 3.69 0.57 3.98
CA ASP A 125 3.27 0.99 2.65
C ASP A 125 4.32 1.82 1.93
N VAL A 126 4.19 1.88 0.62
CA VAL A 126 4.97 2.75 -0.25
C VAL A 126 4.00 3.54 -1.10
N GLU A 127 4.12 4.86 -1.07
CA GLU A 127 3.24 5.77 -1.79
C GLU A 127 4.00 6.60 -2.81
N VAL A 128 3.42 6.78 -3.99
CA VAL A 128 3.85 7.76 -4.99
C VAL A 128 2.75 8.79 -5.17
N GLU A 129 3.09 10.08 -4.99
CA GLU A 129 2.14 11.20 -5.08
C GLU A 129 0.89 11.02 -4.20
N GLY A 130 1.07 10.38 -3.04
CA GLY A 130 0.04 10.08 -2.04
C GLY A 130 -0.91 8.94 -2.43
N LEU A 131 -0.48 8.02 -3.30
CA LEU A 131 -1.21 6.80 -3.66
C LEU A 131 -0.34 5.57 -3.40
N SER A 132 -0.90 4.57 -2.71
CA SER A 132 -0.22 3.31 -2.44
C SER A 132 0.14 2.56 -3.73
N LEU A 133 1.36 2.06 -3.78
CA LEU A 133 1.81 1.16 -4.85
C LEU A 133 1.18 -0.22 -4.69
N PRO A 134 0.89 -0.93 -5.80
CA PRO A 134 0.46 -2.32 -5.70
C PRO A 134 1.60 -3.19 -5.15
N LYS A 135 1.21 -4.24 -4.43
CA LYS A 135 2.12 -5.21 -3.84
C LYS A 135 2.09 -6.50 -4.66
N ALA A 136 3.25 -6.96 -5.14
CA ALA A 136 3.40 -8.16 -5.95
C ALA A 136 4.61 -8.96 -5.46
N GLY A 137 4.44 -10.26 -5.20
CA GLY A 137 5.55 -11.12 -4.77
C GLY A 137 6.17 -10.76 -3.41
N GLY A 138 5.48 -9.95 -2.60
CA GLY A 138 5.98 -9.49 -1.30
C GLY A 138 6.58 -8.10 -1.31
N ASP A 139 6.96 -7.57 -2.48
CA ASP A 139 7.51 -6.22 -2.67
C ASP A 139 6.45 -5.26 -3.22
N TRP A 140 6.71 -3.95 -3.08
CA TRP A 140 5.91 -2.92 -3.74
C TRP A 140 6.52 -2.61 -5.09
N GLY A 141 5.69 -2.44 -6.12
CA GLY A 141 6.24 -2.01 -7.40
C GLY A 141 5.18 -1.55 -8.38
N ALA A 142 5.54 -0.57 -9.20
CA ALA A 142 4.71 -0.12 -10.29
C ALA A 142 5.55 0.45 -11.42
N ARG A 143 4.95 0.50 -12.61
CA ARG A 143 5.51 1.12 -13.81
C ARG A 143 5.24 2.62 -13.80
N PHE A 144 6.22 3.42 -14.19
CA PHE A 144 6.14 4.88 -14.33
C PHE A 144 6.90 5.34 -15.56
N PHE A 145 6.56 6.52 -16.08
CA PHE A 145 7.36 7.16 -17.12
C PHE A 145 8.66 7.73 -16.54
N THR A 146 9.76 7.51 -17.26
CA THR A 146 11.10 7.96 -16.83
C THR A 146 11.29 9.47 -16.96
N ARG A 147 12.27 10.01 -16.23
CA ARG A 147 12.67 11.43 -16.22
C ARG A 147 11.57 12.39 -15.75
N LEU A 148 10.57 11.87 -15.03
CA LEU A 148 9.55 12.66 -14.37
C LEU A 148 9.76 12.60 -12.86
N PRO A 149 10.06 13.73 -12.21
CA PRO A 149 10.13 13.78 -10.76
C PRO A 149 8.83 13.36 -10.09
N MET A 150 8.93 12.62 -9.00
CA MET A 150 7.81 12.16 -8.17
C MET A 150 8.12 12.34 -6.69
N ARG A 151 7.09 12.48 -5.87
CA ARG A 151 7.20 12.37 -4.41
C ARG A 151 7.00 10.91 -4.00
N LEU A 152 8.05 10.29 -3.46
CA LEU A 152 7.99 8.97 -2.85
C LEU A 152 7.84 9.14 -1.33
N SER A 153 6.99 8.34 -0.70
CA SER A 153 6.80 8.36 0.74
C SER A 153 6.63 6.94 1.28
N LEU A 154 7.18 6.68 2.46
CA LEU A 154 7.08 5.39 3.14
C LEU A 154 6.16 5.54 4.34
N ARG A 155 5.21 4.62 4.49
CA ARG A 155 4.43 4.48 5.72
C ARG A 155 5.10 3.43 6.59
N LEU A 156 5.59 3.84 7.76
CA LEU A 156 6.34 2.98 8.67
C LEU A 156 5.51 2.57 9.88
N ALA A 157 5.82 1.41 10.45
CA ALA A 157 5.26 0.99 11.73
C ALA A 157 5.82 1.85 12.87
N ASN A 158 5.03 2.02 13.94
CA ASN A 158 5.45 2.82 15.10
C ASN A 158 6.80 2.34 15.68
N GLY A 159 7.69 3.29 15.94
CA GLY A 159 9.04 3.03 16.43
C GLY A 159 10.04 2.70 15.33
N TRP A 160 9.66 2.71 14.06
CA TRP A 160 10.61 2.60 12.95
C TRP A 160 10.84 3.97 12.30
N ARG A 161 12.08 4.22 11.88
CA ARG A 161 12.42 5.35 11.02
C ARG A 161 13.31 4.92 9.88
N LEU A 162 13.27 5.69 8.80
CA LEU A 162 14.20 5.54 7.69
C LEU A 162 15.58 6.06 8.12
N ALA A 163 16.60 5.21 8.04
CA ALA A 163 18.00 5.59 8.23
C ALA A 163 18.68 5.97 6.93
N GLY A 164 18.18 5.47 5.80
CA GLY A 164 18.69 5.78 4.48
C GLY A 164 18.22 4.78 3.43
N TRP A 165 18.86 4.82 2.27
CA TRP A 165 18.59 3.92 1.15
C TRP A 165 19.85 3.13 0.81
N GLY A 166 19.69 1.84 0.55
CA GLY A 166 20.79 1.00 0.08
C GLY A 166 21.43 1.61 -1.17
N ASN A 167 22.76 1.65 -1.20
CA ASN A 167 23.56 2.23 -2.29
C ASN A 167 23.25 3.70 -2.62
N ASN A 168 22.62 4.45 -1.71
CA ASN A 168 22.26 5.87 -1.92
C ASN A 168 21.35 6.14 -3.14
N THR A 169 20.62 5.14 -3.65
CA THR A 169 19.76 5.28 -4.84
C THR A 169 18.33 5.74 -4.54
N GLY A 170 18.05 6.32 -3.38
CA GLY A 170 16.70 6.71 -2.97
C GLY A 170 16.31 8.17 -3.26
N PRO A 171 15.08 8.58 -2.88
CA PRO A 171 14.66 9.97 -2.84
C PRO A 171 15.60 10.84 -2.01
N GLY A 172 15.70 12.12 -2.40
CA GLY A 172 16.35 13.14 -1.58
C GLY A 172 15.60 13.45 -0.29
N ASP A 173 16.17 14.32 0.54
CA ASP A 173 15.62 14.70 1.85
C ASP A 173 14.21 15.34 1.75
N ASP A 174 13.86 15.92 0.61
CA ASP A 174 12.54 16.47 0.32
C ASP A 174 11.50 15.41 -0.11
N GLY A 175 11.93 14.14 -0.21
CA GLY A 175 11.15 13.00 -0.68
C GLY A 175 11.00 12.96 -2.21
N ARG A 176 11.74 13.76 -2.96
CA ARG A 176 11.70 13.75 -4.43
C ARG A 176 12.62 12.69 -5.00
N PHE A 177 12.12 11.99 -6.02
CA PHE A 177 12.81 10.93 -6.71
C PHE A 177 12.55 11.05 -8.21
N ILE A 178 13.55 10.72 -9.02
CA ILE A 178 13.43 10.65 -10.49
C ILE A 178 13.77 9.22 -10.88
N LEU A 179 12.86 8.58 -11.60
CA LEU A 179 13.08 7.25 -12.16
C LEU A 179 13.67 7.41 -13.56
N ASP A 180 14.87 6.87 -13.81
CA ASP A 180 15.52 6.94 -15.13
C ASP A 180 15.52 5.59 -15.86
N GLU A 181 15.52 4.50 -15.10
CA GLU A 181 15.52 3.12 -15.59
C GLU A 181 14.86 2.19 -14.56
N ASP A 182 14.72 0.91 -14.88
CA ASP A 182 14.22 -0.09 -13.93
C ASP A 182 15.04 -0.06 -12.65
N THR A 183 14.40 0.28 -11.53
CA THR A 183 15.08 0.59 -10.28
C THR A 183 14.47 -0.18 -9.12
N MET A 184 15.33 -0.83 -8.33
CA MET A 184 14.96 -1.48 -7.08
C MET A 184 15.51 -0.69 -5.88
N LEU A 185 14.62 -0.01 -5.16
CA LEU A 185 14.96 0.71 -3.94
C LEU A 185 14.95 -0.23 -2.74
N ARG A 186 15.96 -0.08 -1.88
CA ARG A 186 16.11 -0.87 -0.65
C ARG A 186 16.14 0.06 0.56
N PRO A 187 14.99 0.37 1.19
CA PRO A 187 14.97 1.23 2.35
C PRO A 187 15.70 0.55 3.53
N GLN A 188 16.57 1.30 4.19
CA GLN A 188 17.23 0.87 5.43
C GLN A 188 16.46 1.46 6.60
N LEU A 189 15.64 0.63 7.24
CA LEU A 189 14.86 1.04 8.41
C LEU A 189 15.59 0.64 9.69
N VAL A 190 15.59 1.56 10.66
CA VAL A 190 16.08 1.29 12.01
C VAL A 190 14.94 1.45 12.99
N PHE A 191 14.90 0.55 13.96
CA PHE A 191 14.00 0.68 15.09
C PHE A 191 14.57 1.73 16.04
N GLU A 192 13.83 2.81 16.24
CA GLU A 192 14.10 3.85 17.21
C GLU A 192 13.08 3.74 18.35
N PRO A 193 13.50 3.23 19.52
CA PRO A 193 12.61 2.85 20.61
C PRO A 193 11.97 4.05 21.34
N ALA A 194 12.13 5.28 20.85
CA ALA A 194 11.78 6.53 21.55
C ALA A 194 10.34 6.60 22.08
N HIS A 195 9.43 5.75 21.61
CA HIS A 195 8.01 5.80 21.98
C HIS A 195 7.54 4.64 22.88
N ARG A 196 8.26 3.52 22.94
CA ARG A 196 7.93 2.39 23.85
C ARG A 196 8.99 1.29 23.81
N PRO A 197 9.21 0.59 24.93
CA PRO A 197 10.03 -0.62 24.93
C PRO A 197 9.30 -1.78 24.24
N MET A 198 10.04 -2.70 23.62
CA MET A 198 9.48 -3.82 22.85
C MET A 198 10.34 -5.09 22.97
N PHE A 199 9.71 -6.25 23.18
CA PHE A 199 10.41 -7.54 23.10
C PHE A 199 10.82 -7.85 21.65
N GLN A 200 12.08 -8.21 21.47
CA GLN A 200 12.66 -8.72 20.23
C GLN A 200 12.54 -10.24 20.14
N SER A 201 12.85 -10.95 21.22
CA SER A 201 12.69 -12.40 21.32
C SER A 201 12.41 -12.83 22.75
N ILE A 202 11.78 -14.00 22.86
CA ILE A 202 11.44 -14.66 24.12
C ILE A 202 11.80 -16.13 23.94
N GLU A 203 12.74 -16.62 24.73
CA GLU A 203 13.29 -17.97 24.61
C GLU A 203 13.32 -18.66 25.97
N LEU A 204 12.95 -19.93 26.01
CA LEU A 204 13.10 -20.76 27.20
C LEU A 204 14.51 -21.38 27.18
N GLU A 205 15.31 -21.11 28.20
CA GLU A 205 16.65 -21.67 28.36
C GLU A 205 16.64 -22.93 29.23
N GLN A 206 17.71 -23.73 29.13
CA GLN A 206 17.91 -24.88 30.02
C GLN A 206 17.93 -24.44 31.49
N GLY A 207 17.18 -25.15 32.35
CA GLY A 207 17.07 -24.85 33.77
C GLY A 207 15.96 -23.87 34.16
N ASP A 208 14.84 -23.86 33.42
CA ASP A 208 13.62 -23.12 33.77
C ASP A 208 13.82 -21.60 33.86
N ARG A 209 14.50 -21.05 32.85
CA ARG A 209 14.73 -19.60 32.72
C ARG A 209 14.13 -19.09 31.42
N LEU A 210 13.52 -17.92 31.50
CA LEU A 210 13.03 -17.19 30.34
C LEU A 210 14.05 -16.11 29.96
N ARG A 211 14.69 -16.25 28.80
CA ARG A 211 15.49 -15.20 28.19
C ARG A 211 14.56 -14.25 27.44
N LEU A 212 14.57 -12.99 27.85
CA LEU A 212 13.88 -11.89 27.19
C LEU A 212 14.93 -11.00 26.54
N VAL A 213 14.81 -10.80 25.23
CA VAL A 213 15.58 -9.80 24.49
C VAL A 213 14.63 -8.66 24.15
N PHE A 214 15.00 -7.42 24.41
CA PHE A 214 14.13 -6.26 24.16
C PHE A 214 14.91 -5.03 23.69
N PHE A 215 14.22 -4.13 22.99
CA PHE A 215 14.65 -2.77 22.73
C PHE A 215 13.99 -1.84 23.74
N GLY A 216 14.76 -0.96 24.38
CA GLY A 216 14.24 0.05 25.31
C GLY A 216 14.64 1.47 24.91
N ILE A 217 14.00 2.45 25.51
CA ILE A 217 14.25 3.88 25.26
C ILE A 217 15.61 4.27 25.84
N VAL A 218 16.50 4.79 25.01
CA VAL A 218 17.84 5.22 25.46
C VAL A 218 17.75 6.31 26.51
N GLY A 219 18.55 6.18 27.56
CA GLY A 219 18.60 7.14 28.66
C GLY A 219 17.45 6.99 29.67
N ARG A 220 16.51 6.07 29.45
CA ARG A 220 15.46 5.76 30.42
C ARG A 220 15.71 4.48 31.19
N THR A 221 15.21 4.48 32.42
CA THR A 221 15.11 3.29 33.25
C THR A 221 13.87 2.50 32.85
N HIS A 222 14.06 1.19 32.68
CA HIS A 222 13.04 0.23 32.32
C HIS A 222 12.81 -0.76 33.44
N HIS A 223 11.58 -1.25 33.53
CA HIS A 223 11.19 -2.29 34.47
C HIS A 223 10.61 -3.46 33.70
N VAL A 224 11.14 -4.64 34.00
CA VAL A 224 10.48 -5.88 33.62
C VAL A 224 9.63 -6.34 34.77
N GLU A 225 8.36 -6.53 34.45
CA GLU A 225 7.33 -6.87 35.41
C GLU A 225 6.62 -8.13 34.97
N ALA A 226 6.18 -8.92 35.94
CA ALA A 226 5.37 -10.11 35.71
C ALA A 226 4.06 -10.03 36.46
N SER A 227 3.06 -10.72 35.94
CA SER A 227 1.73 -10.80 36.52
C SER A 227 1.15 -12.19 36.33
N ALA A 228 0.30 -12.60 37.28
CA ALA A 228 -0.49 -13.82 37.20
C ALA A 228 -1.84 -13.59 36.48
N ASP A 229 -2.35 -12.36 36.53
CA ASP A 229 -3.75 -12.02 36.24
C ASP A 229 -3.95 -10.75 35.40
N LEU A 230 -2.85 -10.10 34.98
CA LEU A 230 -2.81 -8.81 34.27
C LEU A 230 -3.25 -7.59 35.08
N ALA A 231 -3.65 -7.76 36.35
CA ALA A 231 -4.05 -6.68 37.25
C ALA A 231 -2.91 -6.30 38.19
N ASP A 232 -2.34 -7.29 38.88
CA ASP A 232 -1.26 -7.08 39.84
C ASP A 232 0.10 -7.37 39.17
N TRP A 233 0.94 -6.34 39.09
CA TRP A 233 2.23 -6.39 38.42
C TRP A 233 3.38 -6.32 39.42
N GLN A 234 4.15 -7.39 39.50
CA GLN A 234 5.36 -7.46 40.32
C GLN A 234 6.58 -7.08 39.48
N ARG A 235 7.33 -6.09 39.97
CA ARG A 235 8.62 -5.71 39.39
C ARG A 235 9.66 -6.79 39.65
N LEU A 236 10.20 -7.37 38.58
CA LEU A 236 11.23 -8.40 38.63
C LEU A 236 12.64 -7.82 38.49
N LYS A 237 12.81 -6.84 37.59
CA LYS A 237 14.13 -6.28 37.30
C LYS A 237 14.03 -4.84 36.82
N THR A 238 15.06 -4.05 37.16
CA THR A 238 15.26 -2.68 36.66
C THR A 238 16.48 -2.66 35.75
N ILE A 239 16.37 -1.97 34.62
CA ILE A 239 17.35 -2.01 33.53
C ILE A 239 17.54 -0.61 32.98
N ALA A 240 18.78 -0.11 33.02
CA ALA A 240 19.15 1.09 32.29
C ALA A 240 19.50 0.74 30.84
N VAL A 241 19.04 1.53 29.89
CA VAL A 241 19.34 1.34 28.46
C VAL A 241 20.28 2.44 27.98
N PRO A 242 21.60 2.21 27.97
CA PRO A 242 22.58 3.25 27.69
C PRO A 242 22.72 3.58 26.19
N GLY A 243 22.12 2.80 25.28
CA GLY A 243 22.22 3.01 23.84
C GLY A 243 21.27 2.14 23.04
N ASN A 244 21.29 2.28 21.70
CA ASN A 244 20.30 1.68 20.78
C ASN A 244 20.42 0.16 20.58
N LYS A 245 21.23 -0.55 21.40
CA LYS A 245 21.37 -2.01 21.29
C LYS A 245 20.28 -2.71 22.11
N SER A 246 19.84 -3.86 21.61
CA SER A 246 18.95 -4.76 22.33
C SER A 246 19.57 -5.18 23.66
N GLN A 247 18.77 -5.23 24.71
CA GLN A 247 19.14 -5.72 26.03
C GLN A 247 18.66 -7.17 26.18
N SER A 248 19.46 -8.02 26.80
CA SER A 248 19.09 -9.40 27.11
C SER A 248 19.08 -9.61 28.62
N ILE A 249 18.01 -10.21 29.11
CA ILE A 249 17.88 -10.63 30.51
C ILE A 249 17.40 -12.08 30.56
N ALA A 250 17.84 -12.80 31.58
CA ALA A 250 17.30 -14.10 31.93
C ALA A 250 16.53 -13.97 33.25
N ILE A 251 15.30 -14.49 33.28
CA ILE A 251 14.42 -14.48 34.44
C ILE A 251 14.18 -15.93 34.86
N PRO A 252 14.41 -16.31 36.13
CA PRO A 252 14.02 -17.62 36.61
C PRO A 252 12.48 -17.72 36.62
N LEU A 253 11.94 -18.77 36.00
CA LEU A 253 10.50 -19.04 36.02
C LEU A 253 10.13 -19.60 37.39
N GLY A 254 10.84 -20.64 37.86
CA GLY A 254 10.71 -21.19 39.21
C GLY A 254 9.29 -21.73 39.50
N ASP A 255 9.13 -22.38 40.67
CA ASP A 255 7.82 -22.88 41.11
C ASP A 255 6.88 -21.76 41.63
N GLU A 256 7.13 -20.49 41.30
CA GLU A 256 6.27 -19.39 41.75
C GLU A 256 5.03 -19.27 40.85
N PRO A 257 3.80 -19.52 41.36
CA PRO A 257 2.58 -19.57 40.56
C PRO A 257 2.13 -18.20 39.99
N GLY A 258 2.99 -17.17 40.03
CA GLY A 258 2.66 -15.77 39.77
C GLY A 258 3.17 -15.16 38.46
N ARG A 259 3.87 -15.90 37.58
CA ARG A 259 4.58 -15.32 36.42
C ARG A 259 4.08 -15.87 35.07
N ARG A 260 2.86 -15.50 34.69
CA ARG A 260 2.25 -15.91 33.41
C ARG A 260 2.43 -14.88 32.30
N PHE A 261 2.31 -13.61 32.65
CA PHE A 261 2.40 -12.50 31.73
C PHE A 261 3.63 -11.67 32.07
N PHE A 262 4.31 -11.19 31.03
CA PHE A 262 5.48 -10.33 31.16
C PHE A 262 5.23 -9.04 30.40
N ARG A 263 5.65 -7.93 30.98
CA ARG A 263 5.71 -6.65 30.28
C ARG A 263 7.03 -5.97 30.55
N ILE A 264 7.38 -5.06 29.65
CA ILE A 264 8.43 -4.10 29.88
C ILE A 264 7.85 -2.70 29.80
N ILE A 265 8.09 -1.91 30.83
CA ILE A 265 7.68 -0.52 30.91
C ILE A 265 8.91 0.36 31.11
N SER A 266 8.83 1.61 30.69
CA SER A 266 9.79 2.64 31.11
C SER A 266 9.12 3.51 32.16
N ASP A 267 9.92 4.12 33.04
CA ASP A 267 9.41 5.20 33.87
C ASP A 267 8.84 6.33 32.98
N PRO A 268 7.71 6.95 33.38
CA PRO A 268 7.23 8.17 32.73
C PRO A 268 8.26 9.30 32.93
N ASP A 269 8.27 10.25 31.99
CA ASP A 269 9.05 11.48 32.14
C ASP A 269 8.52 12.35 33.29
#